data_AF-A0A0E4CWP9-F1
#
_entry.id   AF-A0A0E4CWP9-F1
#
_cell.length_a   1.000
_cell.length_b   1.000
_cell.length_c   1.000
_cell.angle_alpha   90.00
_cell.angle_beta   90.00
_cell.angle_gamma   90.00
#
_symmetry.space_group_name_H-M   'P 1'
#
loop_
_entity.id
_entity.type
_entity.pdbx_description
1 polymer ?
#
loop_
_entity_poly.entity_id
_entity_poly.type
_entity_poly.pdbx_seq_one_letter_code
_entity_poly.pdbx_strand_id
1 'polypeptide(L)'
;MNIRKQMIFKVLITVVAFYSLFNFSLYAASPAAGSLSQSYGGEWVDKAFVESEDLDGTLNLTFDKNTGKAALEYSVWDDSENYSFQSAGPITVEEQKPVKFKYTYLDYSGHENPKTVQGEGIIEFKSGTINLRMGVLPSEMNKIFAQQRIFIRDPYANRVPKLEAALEVVSQYCKCKESNLVEFTYPAADNESQKSWIAYVSVYVRGIFLTEYKVNLHTYKATEIKDAWSEAYHFADKMEVSKITASSTLPKSKAGSYTASQIIDGDTATCWCEGVKGSGIGQSFTVSFPKKTKVSSFKILPGYGKSVSAYLENNSVRKAKITFSDGSSFIADFTKETALELPKDKVTTSITFTILEVTPGSKYDDTCVSEFAV
;
A
#
# COMPACT_ATOMS: atom_id res chain seq x y z
N MET A 1 -37.27 36.27 57.38
CA MET A 1 -38.05 37.24 56.57
C MET A 1 -37.50 37.23 55.15
N ASN A 2 -38.43 37.08 54.20
CA ASN A 2 -38.34 36.96 52.73
C ASN A 2 -37.13 37.58 51.99
N ILE A 3 -36.46 36.85 51.08
CA ILE A 3 -36.74 36.64 49.62
C ILE A 3 -36.64 37.92 48.76
N ARG A 4 -35.74 37.84 47.76
CA ARG A 4 -35.77 38.36 46.35
C ARG A 4 -34.59 39.28 46.01
N LYS A 5 -33.93 39.19 44.85
CA LYS A 5 -33.84 38.27 43.70
C LYS A 5 -32.79 38.90 42.74
N GLN A 6 -32.26 38.08 41.83
CA GLN A 6 -31.48 38.37 40.61
C GLN A 6 -29.96 38.09 40.77
N MET A 7 -29.45 36.92 40.37
CA MET A 7 -29.36 36.37 39.00
C MET A 7 -28.35 37.15 38.16
N ILE A 8 -27.08 36.71 38.18
CA ILE A 8 -26.21 36.50 37.01
C ILE A 8 -25.13 35.52 37.48
N PHE A 9 -25.29 34.26 37.05
CA PHE A 9 -24.27 33.22 37.14
C PHE A 9 -23.22 33.56 36.07
N LYS A 10 -22.06 34.09 36.46
CA LYS A 10 -20.85 34.01 35.63
C LYS A 10 -19.95 32.95 36.24
N VAL A 11 -20.27 31.68 35.94
CA VAL A 11 -19.27 30.62 36.03
C VAL A 11 -18.31 30.88 34.89
N LEU A 12 -17.14 31.40 35.23
CA LEU A 12 -15.99 31.44 34.34
C LEU A 12 -15.52 29.98 34.21
N ILE A 13 -16.13 29.24 33.27
CA ILE A 13 -15.57 27.96 32.84
C ILE A 13 -14.29 28.32 32.10
N THR A 14 -13.16 28.04 32.73
CA THR A 14 -11.87 27.95 32.07
C THR A 14 -11.94 26.79 31.08
N VAL A 15 -12.53 27.03 29.90
CA VAL A 15 -12.31 26.18 28.74
C VAL A 15 -10.89 26.50 28.29
N VAL A 16 -9.93 25.71 28.76
CA VAL A 16 -8.65 25.57 28.08
C VAL A 16 -8.99 24.87 26.76
N ALA A 17 -9.43 25.65 25.79
CA ALA A 17 -9.39 25.24 24.41
C ALA A 17 -7.91 25.16 24.06
N PHE A 18 -7.35 23.95 24.09
CA PHE A 18 -6.18 23.62 23.28
C PHE A 18 -6.60 23.77 21.81
N TYR A 19 -6.74 25.02 21.36
CA TYR A 19 -6.41 25.33 19.98
C TYR A 19 -4.90 25.18 19.91
N SER A 20 -4.44 24.00 19.47
CA SER A 20 -3.14 23.89 18.83
C SER A 20 -3.20 24.71 17.55
N LEU A 21 -3.12 26.04 17.70
CA LEU A 21 -2.54 26.90 16.69
C LEU A 21 -1.08 26.46 16.61
N PHE A 22 -0.82 25.42 15.82
CA PHE A 22 0.47 25.27 15.17
C PHE A 22 0.65 26.52 14.32
N ASN A 23 1.23 27.55 14.94
CA ASN A 23 1.93 28.59 14.22
C ASN A 23 3.11 27.89 13.53
N PHE A 24 2.86 27.33 12.35
CA PHE A 24 3.89 27.05 11.36
C PHE A 24 4.43 28.41 10.90
N SER A 25 5.26 29.03 11.73
CA SER A 25 5.93 30.27 11.38
C SER A 25 7.11 29.94 10.47
N LEU A 26 6.87 30.17 9.18
CA LEU A 26 7.73 30.96 8.29
C LEU A 26 9.20 30.54 8.17
N TYR A 27 9.45 29.34 7.63
CA TYR A 27 10.57 29.08 6.69
C TYR A 27 10.17 28.00 5.66
N ALA A 28 8.86 27.91 5.37
CA ALA A 28 8.33 26.90 4.47
C ALA A 28 8.27 27.45 3.04
N ALA A 29 8.82 26.69 2.09
CA ALA A 29 8.34 26.73 0.72
C ALA A 29 6.83 26.44 0.75
N SER A 30 6.01 27.41 0.37
CA SER A 30 4.58 27.19 0.18
C SER A 30 4.38 26.25 -1.01
N PRO A 31 3.43 25.28 -0.96
CA PRO A 31 3.03 24.50 -2.13
C PRO A 31 2.40 25.36 -3.25
N ALA A 32 2.24 26.68 -3.03
CA ALA A 32 1.80 27.67 -4.01
C ALA A 32 2.93 28.55 -4.59
N ALA A 33 4.20 28.20 -4.43
CA ALA A 33 5.29 28.96 -5.03
C ALA A 33 5.26 28.86 -6.56
N GLY A 34 4.97 29.97 -7.25
CA GLY A 34 4.83 30.05 -8.70
C GLY A 34 6.13 30.03 -9.50
N SER A 35 7.29 29.91 -8.83
CA SER A 35 8.59 29.62 -9.44
C SER A 35 9.56 29.00 -8.43
N LEU A 36 10.49 28.19 -8.91
CA LEU A 36 11.59 27.54 -8.18
C LEU A 36 12.35 28.58 -7.35
N SER A 37 12.74 29.71 -7.96
CA SER A 37 13.45 30.84 -7.31
C SER A 37 12.77 31.49 -6.11
N GLN A 38 11.44 31.37 -5.97
CA GLN A 38 10.67 32.04 -4.91
C GLN A 38 10.51 31.19 -3.65
N SER A 39 10.93 29.94 -3.66
CA SER A 39 10.81 29.05 -2.49
C SER A 39 11.96 29.20 -1.47
N TYR A 40 12.86 30.18 -1.65
CA TYR A 40 14.17 30.18 -1.01
C TYR A 40 14.34 31.30 0.04
N GLY A 41 14.51 30.91 1.31
CA GLY A 41 14.85 31.83 2.41
C GLY A 41 15.92 31.25 3.33
N GLY A 42 17.18 31.14 2.88
CA GLY A 42 18.23 30.45 3.63
C GLY A 42 19.11 29.63 2.70
N GLU A 43 20.33 29.19 3.06
CA GLU A 43 21.11 28.38 2.09
C GLU A 43 20.48 26.99 2.20
N TRP A 44 19.72 26.60 1.17
CA TRP A 44 18.92 25.39 1.18
C TRP A 44 19.49 24.39 0.18
N VAL A 45 19.75 23.17 0.67
CA VAL A 45 19.94 21.99 -0.18
C VAL A 45 18.56 21.43 -0.49
N ASP A 46 18.19 21.36 -1.76
CA ASP A 46 17.03 20.60 -2.24
C ASP A 46 17.50 19.17 -2.50
N LYS A 47 16.78 18.18 -1.96
CA LYS A 47 17.09 16.77 -2.15
C LYS A 47 15.95 16.15 -2.94
N ALA A 48 16.26 15.62 -4.11
CA ALA A 48 15.32 14.93 -4.97
C ALA A 48 15.74 13.45 -5.08
N PHE A 49 14.76 12.56 -5.11
CA PHE A 49 14.98 11.12 -5.15
C PHE A 49 14.55 10.56 -6.49
N VAL A 50 15.27 9.56 -7.00
CA VAL A 50 14.92 8.88 -8.26
C VAL A 50 13.53 8.23 -8.11
N GLU A 51 12.65 8.46 -9.08
CA GLU A 51 11.30 7.88 -9.12
C GLU A 51 11.31 6.35 -9.33
N SER A 52 12.34 5.84 -10.01
CA SER A 52 12.50 4.41 -10.31
C SER A 52 12.71 3.60 -9.01
N GLU A 53 11.76 2.73 -8.69
CA GLU A 53 11.77 1.94 -7.46
C GLU A 53 12.89 0.89 -7.43
N ASP A 54 13.34 0.41 -8.58
CA ASP A 54 14.42 -0.59 -8.69
C ASP A 54 15.84 0.01 -8.62
N LEU A 55 15.95 1.33 -8.42
CA LEU A 55 17.24 2.02 -8.41
C LEU A 55 17.28 3.04 -7.27
N ASP A 56 18.36 3.02 -6.50
CA ASP A 56 18.57 4.00 -5.45
C ASP A 56 19.46 5.12 -5.96
N GLY A 57 18.92 6.33 -5.96
CA GLY A 57 19.67 7.52 -6.33
C GLY A 57 19.14 8.78 -5.67
N THR A 58 20.08 9.65 -5.31
CA THR A 58 19.83 10.92 -4.65
C THR A 58 20.44 12.04 -5.46
N LEU A 59 19.65 13.04 -5.79
CA LEU A 59 20.10 14.29 -6.38
C LEU A 59 20.05 15.39 -5.31
N ASN A 60 21.21 15.90 -4.91
CA ASN A 60 21.33 17.08 -4.07
C ASN A 60 21.57 18.31 -4.96
N LEU A 61 20.79 19.36 -4.74
CA LEU A 61 20.97 20.65 -5.38
C LEU A 61 21.21 21.72 -4.32
N THR A 62 22.38 22.36 -4.34
CA THR A 62 22.73 23.43 -3.40
C THR A 62 22.65 24.77 -4.11
N PHE A 63 21.74 25.64 -3.67
CA PHE A 63 21.50 26.94 -4.31
C PHE A 63 22.31 28.06 -3.64
N ASP A 64 23.02 28.82 -4.46
CA ASP A 64 23.63 30.09 -4.07
C ASP A 64 22.56 31.19 -4.11
N LYS A 65 22.26 31.78 -2.96
CA LYS A 65 21.26 32.84 -2.81
C LYS A 65 21.56 34.11 -3.59
N ASN A 66 22.84 34.43 -3.76
CA ASN A 66 23.27 35.68 -4.36
C ASN A 66 23.18 35.58 -5.88
N THR A 67 23.46 34.40 -6.44
CA THR A 67 23.51 34.19 -7.88
C THR A 67 22.28 33.46 -8.43
N GLY A 68 21.48 32.81 -7.58
CA GLY A 68 20.35 31.97 -7.99
C GLY A 68 20.77 30.68 -8.70
N LYS A 69 22.07 30.36 -8.72
CA LYS A 69 22.62 29.17 -9.40
C LYS A 69 22.69 27.99 -8.44
N ALA A 70 22.64 26.78 -8.98
CA ALA A 70 22.73 25.55 -8.22
C ALA A 70 24.01 24.77 -8.49
N ALA A 71 24.66 24.26 -7.45
CA ALA A 71 25.57 23.12 -7.55
C ALA A 71 24.76 21.83 -7.49
N LEU A 72 25.17 20.82 -8.26
CA LEU A 72 24.49 19.54 -8.36
C LEU A 72 25.42 18.42 -7.90
N GLU A 73 24.93 17.55 -7.03
CA GLU A 73 25.53 16.26 -6.71
C GLU A 73 24.49 15.16 -6.95
N TYR A 74 24.86 14.15 -7.73
CA TYR A 74 24.01 13.00 -8.02
C TYR A 74 24.74 11.72 -7.58
N SER A 75 24.22 11.09 -6.53
CA SER A 75 24.71 9.81 -6.04
C SER A 75 23.76 8.70 -6.46
N VAL A 76 24.30 7.59 -6.96
CA VAL A 76 23.56 6.38 -7.34
C VAL A 76 24.24 5.17 -6.74
N TRP A 77 23.42 4.26 -6.26
CA TRP A 77 23.84 2.97 -5.72
C TRP A 77 23.15 1.88 -6.55
N ASP A 78 23.95 0.97 -7.09
CA ASP A 78 23.52 -0.33 -7.63
C ASP A 78 24.09 -1.42 -6.70
N ASP A 79 23.61 -2.65 -6.78
CA ASP A 79 23.95 -3.76 -5.88
C ASP A 79 25.46 -4.06 -5.79
N SER A 80 26.27 -3.51 -6.71
CA SER A 80 27.72 -3.70 -6.77
C SER A 80 28.57 -2.43 -6.60
N GLU A 81 28.06 -1.22 -6.91
CA GLU A 81 28.90 -0.02 -7.06
C GLU A 81 28.16 1.30 -6.76
N ASN A 82 28.91 2.28 -6.23
CA ASN A 82 28.40 3.61 -5.88
C ASN A 82 29.06 4.67 -6.76
N TYR A 83 28.25 5.44 -7.48
CA TYR A 83 28.71 6.52 -8.35
C TYR A 83 28.23 7.87 -7.81
N SER A 84 29.14 8.84 -7.68
CA SER A 84 28.79 10.22 -7.35
C SER A 84 29.31 11.17 -8.43
N PHE A 85 28.37 11.91 -9.04
CA PHE A 85 28.61 12.93 -10.05
C PHE A 85 28.42 14.30 -9.44
N GLN A 86 29.31 15.24 -9.73
CA GLN A 86 29.22 16.61 -9.26
C GLN A 86 29.31 17.59 -10.42
N SER A 87 28.50 18.66 -10.42
CA SER A 87 28.62 19.72 -11.41
C SER A 87 29.99 20.39 -11.32
N ALA A 88 30.68 20.56 -12.46
CA ALA A 88 31.99 21.20 -12.54
C ALA A 88 31.96 22.70 -12.21
N GLY A 89 30.76 23.30 -12.15
CA GLY A 89 30.53 24.68 -11.76
C GLY A 89 29.03 24.96 -11.59
N PRO A 90 28.65 26.16 -11.13
CA PRO A 90 27.25 26.50 -10.85
C PRO A 90 26.39 26.47 -12.12
N ILE A 91 25.23 25.82 -12.01
CA ILE A 91 24.24 25.63 -13.07
C ILE A 91 23.17 26.73 -12.96
N THR A 92 22.83 27.37 -14.08
CA THR A 92 21.66 28.26 -14.14
C THR A 92 20.39 27.45 -14.07
N VAL A 93 19.47 27.79 -13.17
CA VAL A 93 18.17 27.09 -13.04
C VAL A 93 17.13 27.82 -13.88
N GLU A 94 16.74 27.21 -14.99
CA GLU A 94 15.64 27.68 -15.85
C GLU A 94 14.46 26.73 -15.74
N GLU A 95 13.30 27.23 -15.33
CA GLU A 95 12.08 26.41 -15.26
C GLU A 95 11.61 26.02 -16.67
N GLN A 96 11.15 24.77 -16.81
CA GLN A 96 10.56 24.24 -18.05
C GLN A 96 11.51 24.24 -19.26
N LYS A 97 12.82 24.43 -19.04
CA LYS A 97 13.83 24.40 -20.08
C LYS A 97 14.98 23.46 -19.68
N PRO A 98 15.43 22.58 -20.58
CA PRO A 98 16.63 21.80 -20.35
C PRO A 98 17.88 22.67 -20.33
N VAL A 99 18.70 22.50 -19.30
CA VAL A 99 19.98 23.18 -19.11
C VAL A 99 21.11 22.17 -19.25
N LYS A 100 22.08 22.47 -20.13
CA LYS A 100 23.32 21.68 -20.24
C LYS A 100 24.29 22.09 -19.14
N PHE A 101 24.95 21.11 -18.54
CA PHE A 101 26.01 21.34 -17.55
C PHE A 101 27.15 20.35 -17.75
N LYS A 102 28.33 20.71 -17.23
CA LYS A 102 29.47 19.80 -17.15
C LYS A 102 29.51 19.17 -15.78
N TYR A 103 29.87 17.90 -15.70
CA TYR A 103 30.07 17.20 -14.42
C TYR A 103 31.44 16.55 -14.34
N THR A 104 31.85 16.22 -13.12
CA THR A 104 33.01 15.41 -12.78
C THR A 104 32.60 14.22 -11.93
N TYR A 105 33.27 13.08 -12.08
CA TYR A 105 33.16 11.95 -11.15
C TYR A 105 34.52 11.26 -10.96
N LEU A 106 34.65 10.45 -9.91
CA LEU A 106 35.84 9.65 -9.64
C LEU A 106 35.63 8.22 -10.14
N ASP A 107 36.51 7.78 -11.03
CA ASP A 107 36.54 6.42 -11.57
C ASP A 107 37.53 5.56 -10.79
N TYR A 108 37.03 4.50 -10.17
CA TYR A 108 37.80 3.57 -9.34
C TYR A 108 38.17 2.27 -10.08
N SER A 109 37.80 2.11 -11.36
CA SER A 109 38.09 0.90 -12.12
C SER A 109 39.60 0.68 -12.28
N GLY A 110 40.10 -0.46 -11.81
CA GLY A 110 41.43 -0.99 -12.14
C GLY A 110 42.66 -0.24 -11.61
N HIS A 111 42.53 0.72 -10.68
CA HIS A 111 43.66 1.55 -10.24
C HIS A 111 43.74 1.79 -8.72
N GLU A 112 44.95 1.88 -8.17
CA GLU A 112 45.20 2.25 -6.76
C GLU A 112 44.82 3.72 -6.45
N ASN A 113 44.71 4.57 -7.49
CA ASN A 113 44.29 5.98 -7.38
C ASN A 113 43.13 6.26 -8.34
N PRO A 114 42.01 6.84 -7.87
CA PRO A 114 40.87 7.13 -8.74
C PRO A 114 41.19 8.23 -9.75
N LYS A 115 40.68 8.06 -10.98
CA LYS A 115 40.82 9.06 -12.05
C LYS A 115 39.63 10.00 -12.06
N THR A 116 39.86 11.31 -12.10
CA THR A 116 38.79 12.28 -12.35
C THR A 116 38.40 12.27 -13.82
N VAL A 117 37.13 12.02 -14.09
CA VAL A 117 36.55 12.03 -15.45
C VAL A 117 35.56 13.19 -15.56
N GLN A 118 35.44 13.76 -16.76
CA GLN A 118 34.52 14.85 -17.07
C GLN A 118 33.50 14.42 -18.12
N GLY A 119 32.27 14.93 -18.01
CA GLY A 119 31.22 14.70 -19.00
C GLY A 119 30.23 15.85 -19.08
N GLU A 120 29.22 15.70 -19.92
CA GLU A 120 28.13 16.65 -20.09
C GLU A 120 26.80 16.00 -19.72
N GLY A 121 25.97 16.72 -18.97
CA GLY A 121 24.62 16.31 -18.60
C GLY A 121 23.59 17.36 -19.01
N ILE A 122 22.33 16.95 -18.99
CA ILE A 122 21.17 17.82 -19.19
C ILE A 122 20.29 17.68 -17.95
N ILE A 123 19.93 18.81 -17.34
CA ILE A 123 18.95 18.88 -16.26
C ILE A 123 17.77 19.75 -16.68
N GLU A 124 16.55 19.30 -16.43
CA GLU A 124 15.33 20.03 -16.73
C GLU A 124 14.45 20.06 -15.47
N PHE A 125 14.05 21.26 -15.07
CA PHE A 125 13.19 21.48 -13.92
C PHE A 125 11.74 21.58 -14.35
N LYS A 126 10.89 20.67 -13.86
CA LYS A 126 9.45 20.65 -14.10
C LYS A 126 8.68 20.85 -12.80
N SER A 127 7.38 21.05 -12.92
CA SER A 127 6.51 21.16 -11.74
C SER A 127 6.55 19.83 -10.96
N GLY A 128 7.10 19.86 -9.76
CA GLY A 128 7.22 18.69 -8.86
C GLY A 128 8.28 17.64 -9.24
N THR A 129 8.97 17.80 -10.37
CA THR A 129 9.96 16.81 -10.86
C THR A 129 11.22 17.46 -11.42
N ILE A 130 12.33 16.74 -11.34
CA ILE A 130 13.60 17.11 -11.98
C ILE A 130 13.98 15.98 -12.93
N ASN A 131 14.18 16.29 -14.20
CA ASN A 131 14.64 15.31 -15.18
C ASN A 131 16.15 15.47 -15.37
N LEU A 132 16.90 14.40 -15.11
CA LEU A 132 18.34 14.36 -15.34
C LEU A 132 18.65 13.39 -16.47
N ARG A 133 19.52 13.78 -17.39
CA ARG A 133 20.08 12.88 -18.39
C ARG A 133 21.60 13.07 -18.43
N MET A 134 22.33 12.02 -18.14
CA MET A 134 23.78 12.01 -18.30
C MET A 134 24.12 11.74 -19.77
N GLY A 135 25.07 12.48 -20.32
CA GLY A 135 25.50 12.38 -21.71
C GLY A 135 26.50 11.24 -21.93
N VAL A 136 27.71 11.56 -22.37
CA VAL A 136 28.74 10.56 -22.64
C VAL A 136 29.24 9.94 -21.34
N LEU A 137 28.83 8.70 -21.10
CA LEU A 137 29.36 7.85 -20.04
C LEU A 137 30.55 7.05 -20.58
N PRO A 138 31.62 6.83 -19.81
CA PRO A 138 32.63 5.83 -20.12
C PRO A 138 32.01 4.48 -20.48
N SER A 139 32.70 3.74 -21.35
CA SER A 139 32.23 2.47 -21.90
C SER A 139 31.94 1.40 -20.84
N GLU A 140 32.57 1.51 -19.68
CA GLU A 140 32.45 0.55 -18.58
C GLU A 140 31.32 0.90 -17.61
N MET A 141 30.79 2.12 -17.66
CA MET A 141 29.65 2.51 -16.83
C MET A 141 28.35 1.89 -17.34
N ASN A 142 27.51 1.44 -16.40
CA ASN A 142 26.22 0.82 -16.69
C ASN A 142 25.37 1.75 -17.59
N LYS A 143 24.93 1.24 -18.75
CA LYS A 143 24.13 2.01 -19.74
C LYS A 143 22.82 2.53 -19.16
N ILE A 144 22.39 2.00 -18.01
CA ILE A 144 21.26 2.50 -17.25
C ILE A 144 21.39 4.00 -16.95
N PHE A 145 22.61 4.51 -16.76
CA PHE A 145 22.86 5.94 -16.49
C PHE A 145 22.65 6.85 -17.71
N ALA A 146 22.56 6.30 -18.94
CA ALA A 146 22.31 7.08 -20.16
C ALA A 146 20.81 7.43 -20.31
N GLN A 147 19.95 6.73 -19.58
CA GLN A 147 18.52 6.96 -19.61
C GLN A 147 18.18 8.25 -18.85
N GLN A 148 17.13 8.93 -19.30
CA GLN A 148 16.57 10.03 -18.54
C GLN A 148 16.02 9.50 -17.22
N ARG A 149 16.41 10.14 -16.13
CA ARG A 149 15.91 9.89 -14.78
C ARG A 149 14.95 11.01 -14.40
N ILE A 150 13.80 10.61 -13.86
CA ILE A 150 12.85 11.53 -13.26
C ILE A 150 13.07 11.44 -11.76
N PHE A 151 13.29 12.59 -11.13
CA PHE A 151 13.39 12.70 -9.69
C PHE A 151 12.15 13.40 -9.18
N ILE A 152 11.61 12.87 -8.09
CA ILE A 152 10.55 13.54 -7.35
C ILE A 152 11.23 14.57 -6.46
N ARG A 153 10.80 15.82 -6.60
CA ARG A 153 11.26 16.91 -5.75
C ARG A 153 10.46 16.85 -4.45
N ASP A 154 11.10 16.42 -3.37
CA ASP A 154 10.49 16.46 -2.04
C ASP A 154 11.11 17.59 -1.21
N PRO A 155 10.43 18.75 -1.04
CA PRO A 155 10.91 19.83 -0.18
C PRO A 155 10.99 19.41 1.30
N TYR A 156 10.46 18.24 1.64
CA TYR A 156 10.49 17.62 2.94
C TYR A 156 11.38 16.37 2.99
N ALA A 157 12.23 16.12 1.97
CA ALA A 157 13.12 14.95 1.85
C ALA A 157 14.04 14.69 3.06
N ASN A 158 14.28 15.72 3.87
CA ASN A 158 15.07 15.64 5.10
C ASN A 158 14.20 15.31 6.34
N ARG A 159 12.89 15.13 6.18
CA ARG A 159 12.00 14.66 7.22
C ARG A 159 11.92 13.14 7.10
N VAL A 160 12.03 12.47 8.24
CA VAL A 160 11.60 11.07 8.33
C VAL A 160 10.09 11.07 8.15
N PRO A 161 9.55 10.38 7.14
CA PRO A 161 8.11 10.29 6.96
C PRO A 161 7.49 9.68 8.21
N LYS A 162 6.44 10.31 8.70
CA LYS A 162 5.74 9.87 9.91
C LYS A 162 4.80 8.73 9.56
N LEU A 163 4.72 7.71 10.42
CA LEU A 163 3.80 6.58 10.26
C LEU A 163 2.37 7.06 9.98
N GLU A 164 1.94 8.10 10.69
CA GLU A 164 0.61 8.67 10.57
C GLU A 164 0.27 9.17 9.15
N ALA A 165 1.28 9.61 8.38
CA ALA A 165 1.07 10.06 7.01
C ALA A 165 0.71 8.89 6.07
N ALA A 166 1.31 7.71 6.27
CA ALA A 166 0.97 6.52 5.50
C ALA A 166 -0.46 6.08 5.77
N LEU A 167 -0.88 6.09 7.04
CA LEU A 167 -2.24 5.74 7.45
C LEU A 167 -3.28 6.70 6.85
N GLU A 168 -2.98 8.00 6.77
CA GLU A 168 -3.86 8.99 6.13
C GLU A 168 -4.03 8.71 4.63
N VAL A 169 -2.94 8.43 3.91
CA VAL A 169 -2.98 8.08 2.48
C VAL A 169 -3.82 6.82 2.25
N VAL A 170 -3.60 5.77 3.04
CA VAL A 170 -4.37 4.53 2.97
C VAL A 170 -5.84 4.79 3.23
N SER A 171 -6.16 5.56 4.28
CA SER A 171 -7.54 5.92 4.64
C SER A 171 -8.28 6.57 3.47
N GLN A 172 -7.62 7.51 2.78
CA GLN A 172 -8.18 8.18 1.60
C GLN A 172 -8.39 7.22 0.43
N TYR A 173 -7.42 6.33 0.18
CA TYR A 173 -7.47 5.38 -0.92
C TYR A 173 -8.54 4.30 -0.73
N CYS A 174 -8.54 3.61 0.42
CA CYS A 174 -9.52 2.56 0.75
C CYS A 174 -10.91 3.13 1.08
N LYS A 175 -11.04 4.46 1.22
CA LYS A 175 -12.22 5.15 1.75
C LYS A 175 -12.67 4.56 3.10
N CYS A 176 -11.69 4.26 3.95
CA CYS A 176 -11.86 3.59 5.23
C CYS A 176 -11.05 4.31 6.31
N LYS A 177 -11.29 3.99 7.58
CA LYS A 177 -10.56 4.56 8.72
C LYS A 177 -10.49 3.55 9.85
N GLU A 178 -9.49 3.68 10.71
CA GLU A 178 -9.39 2.86 11.91
C GLU A 178 -10.66 2.95 12.77
N SER A 179 -11.06 1.80 13.30
CA SER A 179 -12.24 1.63 14.15
C SER A 179 -12.12 0.33 14.94
N ASN A 180 -13.14 -0.01 15.73
CA ASN A 180 -13.23 -1.32 16.36
C ASN A 180 -13.41 -2.48 15.35
N LEU A 181 -13.64 -2.19 14.06
CA LEU A 181 -13.81 -3.18 13.00
C LEU A 181 -12.68 -3.16 11.97
N VAL A 182 -11.92 -2.06 11.87
CA VAL A 182 -10.88 -1.87 10.86
C VAL A 182 -9.60 -1.48 11.57
N GLU A 183 -8.54 -2.25 11.34
CA GLU A 183 -7.23 -2.06 11.95
C GLU A 183 -6.20 -1.89 10.83
N PHE A 184 -5.30 -0.93 11.01
CA PHE A 184 -4.13 -0.77 10.16
C PHE A 184 -2.89 -1.20 10.93
N THR A 185 -2.05 -2.02 10.30
CA THR A 185 -0.79 -2.47 10.88
C THR A 185 0.38 -2.16 9.96
N TYR A 186 1.57 -2.09 10.55
CA TYR A 186 2.82 -1.80 9.86
C TYR A 186 3.72 -3.03 9.96
N PRO A 187 3.68 -3.96 8.99
CA PRO A 187 4.46 -5.19 9.07
C PRO A 187 5.95 -4.87 9.05
N ALA A 188 6.67 -5.28 10.09
CA ALA A 188 8.08 -4.93 10.27
C ALA A 188 8.94 -5.44 9.09
N ALA A 189 8.76 -6.70 8.68
CA ALA A 189 9.54 -7.32 7.61
C ALA A 189 9.49 -6.53 6.28
N ASP A 190 8.31 -6.01 5.90
CA ASP A 190 8.15 -5.27 4.64
C ASP A 190 8.61 -3.81 4.76
N ASN A 191 8.61 -3.28 5.97
CA ASN A 191 9.02 -1.91 6.27
C ASN A 191 10.47 -1.79 6.75
N GLU A 192 11.20 -2.89 6.84
CA GLU A 192 12.65 -2.92 7.06
C GLU A 192 13.45 -2.48 5.82
N SER A 193 12.78 -2.20 4.70
CA SER A 193 13.41 -1.71 3.47
C SER A 193 14.21 -0.42 3.69
N GLN A 194 15.29 -0.23 2.91
CA GLN A 194 16.16 0.95 3.02
C GLN A 194 15.50 2.27 2.58
N LYS A 195 14.33 2.22 1.93
CA LYS A 195 13.63 3.40 1.40
C LYS A 195 12.66 3.95 2.44
N SER A 196 13.11 4.91 3.24
CA SER A 196 12.31 5.53 4.32
C SER A 196 11.01 6.21 3.89
N TRP A 197 10.81 6.41 2.58
CA TRP A 197 9.60 7.00 1.97
C TRP A 197 8.63 6.00 1.37
N ILE A 198 8.96 4.71 1.38
CA ILE A 198 8.04 3.63 1.03
C ILE A 198 7.56 2.99 2.32
N ALA A 199 6.25 2.88 2.45
CA ALA A 199 5.57 2.36 3.63
C ALA A 199 4.58 1.28 3.21
N TYR A 200 4.59 0.14 3.87
CA TYR A 200 3.60 -0.92 3.69
C TYR A 200 2.63 -0.90 4.86
N VAL A 201 1.33 -0.85 4.55
CA VAL A 201 0.26 -0.80 5.53
C VAL A 201 -0.71 -1.93 5.25
N SER A 202 -0.76 -2.89 6.16
CA SER A 202 -1.70 -4.00 6.12
C SER A 202 -3.04 -3.57 6.72
N VAL A 203 -4.15 -3.98 6.08
CA VAL A 203 -5.52 -3.63 6.50
C VAL A 203 -6.28 -4.88 6.90
N TYR A 204 -6.74 -4.89 8.14
CA TYR A 204 -7.54 -5.96 8.71
C TYR A 204 -8.97 -5.48 8.94
N VAL A 205 -9.94 -6.35 8.63
CA VAL A 205 -11.36 -6.11 8.92
C VAL A 205 -11.87 -7.23 9.80
N ARG A 206 -12.35 -6.90 11.01
CA ARG A 206 -12.80 -7.86 12.03
C ARG A 206 -11.71 -8.90 12.37
N GLY A 207 -10.45 -8.47 12.41
CA GLY A 207 -9.30 -9.34 12.68
C GLY A 207 -8.87 -10.22 11.50
N ILE A 208 -9.48 -10.08 10.33
CA ILE A 208 -9.14 -10.83 9.11
C ILE A 208 -8.33 -9.94 8.18
N PHE A 209 -7.14 -10.39 7.79
CA PHE A 209 -6.32 -9.70 6.79
C PHE A 209 -7.08 -9.61 5.47
N LEU A 210 -7.21 -8.39 4.93
CA LEU A 210 -7.94 -8.17 3.69
C LEU A 210 -7.02 -7.80 2.54
N THR A 211 -6.10 -6.87 2.76
CA THR A 211 -5.17 -6.39 1.74
C THR A 211 -4.01 -5.64 2.39
N GLU A 212 -2.95 -5.44 1.63
CA GLU A 212 -1.86 -4.52 1.96
C GLU A 212 -1.82 -3.36 0.96
N TYR A 213 -1.33 -2.21 1.40
CA TYR A 213 -1.06 -1.06 0.57
C TYR A 213 0.41 -0.69 0.63
N LYS A 214 1.05 -0.58 -0.54
CA LYS A 214 2.32 0.11 -0.68
C LYS A 214 2.06 1.58 -0.88
N VAL A 215 2.55 2.39 0.06
CA VAL A 215 2.40 3.84 0.09
C VAL A 215 3.73 4.48 -0.29
N ASN A 216 3.68 5.34 -1.31
CA ASN A 216 4.78 6.21 -1.67
C ASN A 216 4.54 7.59 -1.04
N LEU A 217 5.27 7.91 0.02
CA LEU A 217 5.08 9.11 0.84
C LEU A 217 5.56 10.40 0.16
N HIS A 218 6.39 10.31 -0.88
CA HIS A 218 6.72 11.49 -1.70
C HIS A 218 5.54 11.91 -2.60
N THR A 219 4.80 10.94 -3.12
CA THR A 219 3.65 11.21 -4.02
C THR A 219 2.31 11.21 -3.31
N TYR A 220 2.27 10.78 -2.05
CA TYR A 220 1.04 10.51 -1.28
C TYR A 220 0.08 9.58 -2.03
N LYS A 221 0.64 8.62 -2.76
CA LYS A 221 -0.14 7.60 -3.49
C LYS A 221 0.01 6.25 -2.80
N ALA A 222 -1.09 5.51 -2.73
CA ALA A 222 -1.09 4.11 -2.38
C ALA A 222 -1.33 3.26 -3.63
N THR A 223 -0.68 2.10 -3.67
CA THR A 223 -1.00 1.01 -4.59
C THR A 223 -1.47 -0.16 -3.74
N GLU A 224 -2.65 -0.66 -4.05
CA GLU A 224 -3.18 -1.88 -3.42
C GLU A 224 -2.34 -3.06 -3.87
N ILE A 225 -1.71 -3.74 -2.91
CA ILE A 225 -1.05 -5.01 -3.13
C ILE A 225 -2.06 -6.08 -2.77
N LYS A 226 -2.88 -6.43 -3.76
CA LYS A 226 -3.80 -7.56 -3.63
C LYS A 226 -3.00 -8.86 -3.61
N ASP A 227 -3.51 -9.82 -2.86
CA ASP A 227 -3.16 -11.24 -2.95
C ASP A 227 -1.70 -11.61 -2.59
N ALA A 228 -0.82 -10.66 -2.25
CA ALA A 228 0.57 -10.95 -1.87
C ALA A 228 0.73 -11.75 -0.58
N TRP A 229 -0.28 -11.73 0.29
CA TRP A 229 -0.30 -12.46 1.57
C TRP A 229 -1.59 -13.22 1.84
N SER A 230 -2.54 -13.21 0.90
CA SER A 230 -3.62 -14.19 0.93
C SER A 230 -2.96 -15.53 0.64
N GLU A 231 -2.58 -16.27 1.67
CA GLU A 231 -2.06 -17.62 1.48
C GLU A 231 -3.06 -18.46 0.66
N ALA A 232 -4.36 -18.18 0.75
CA ALA A 232 -5.38 -18.78 -0.11
C ALA A 232 -5.09 -18.60 -1.62
N TYR A 233 -4.51 -17.47 -2.05
CA TYR A 233 -3.98 -17.26 -3.40
C TYR A 233 -2.85 -18.24 -3.75
N HIS A 234 -1.84 -18.35 -2.87
CA HIS A 234 -0.73 -19.29 -3.05
C HIS A 234 -1.14 -20.78 -3.00
N PHE A 235 -2.32 -21.08 -2.47
CA PHE A 235 -2.88 -22.43 -2.40
C PHE A 235 -3.98 -22.70 -3.45
N ALA A 236 -4.55 -21.68 -4.11
CA ALA A 236 -5.57 -21.84 -5.14
C ALA A 236 -5.09 -22.71 -6.31
N ASP A 237 -3.86 -22.45 -6.80
CA ASP A 237 -3.21 -23.23 -7.87
C ASP A 237 -2.94 -24.71 -7.49
N LYS A 238 -3.07 -25.08 -6.21
CA LYS A 238 -2.80 -26.44 -5.73
C LYS A 238 -4.06 -27.30 -5.58
N MET A 239 -5.25 -26.71 -5.63
CA MET A 239 -6.49 -27.46 -5.44
C MET A 239 -7.05 -27.97 -6.77
N GLU A 240 -6.71 -29.22 -7.14
CA GLU A 240 -7.35 -29.89 -8.28
C GLU A 240 -8.84 -30.16 -7.98
N VAL A 241 -9.73 -29.38 -8.58
CA VAL A 241 -11.19 -29.52 -8.41
C VAL A 241 -11.85 -30.05 -9.68
N SER A 242 -12.71 -31.06 -9.53
CA SER A 242 -13.49 -31.62 -10.64
C SER A 242 -14.84 -30.92 -10.83
N LYS A 243 -15.45 -30.44 -9.74
CA LYS A 243 -16.75 -29.75 -9.77
C LYS A 243 -16.95 -28.90 -8.53
N ILE A 244 -17.55 -27.73 -8.71
CA ILE A 244 -18.10 -26.93 -7.60
C ILE A 244 -19.59 -26.72 -7.84
N THR A 245 -20.40 -26.90 -6.80
CA THR A 245 -21.84 -26.61 -6.81
C THR A 245 -22.21 -25.82 -5.58
N ALA A 246 -23.24 -24.98 -5.68
CA ALA A 246 -23.84 -24.31 -4.52
C ALA A 246 -25.33 -24.60 -4.41
N SER A 247 -25.87 -24.53 -3.19
CA SER A 247 -27.30 -24.68 -2.93
C SER A 247 -28.12 -23.53 -3.53
N SER A 248 -27.53 -22.34 -3.57
CA SER A 248 -28.04 -21.15 -4.26
C SER A 248 -26.88 -20.25 -4.68
N THR A 249 -27.18 -19.28 -5.53
CA THR A 249 -26.21 -18.29 -6.00
C THR A 249 -26.94 -17.00 -6.30
N LEU A 250 -26.44 -15.89 -5.79
CA LEU A 250 -26.97 -14.57 -6.09
C LEU A 250 -26.93 -14.33 -7.60
N PRO A 251 -28.03 -13.86 -8.23
CA PRO A 251 -28.01 -13.57 -9.65
C PRO A 251 -26.95 -12.52 -10.00
N LYS A 252 -26.34 -12.68 -11.18
CA LYS A 252 -25.39 -11.70 -11.72
C LYS A 252 -26.01 -10.31 -11.72
N SER A 253 -25.24 -9.34 -11.26
CA SER A 253 -25.63 -7.93 -11.23
C SER A 253 -24.65 -7.08 -12.04
N LYS A 254 -24.85 -5.76 -12.04
CA LYS A 254 -23.84 -4.82 -12.56
C LYS A 254 -22.55 -4.83 -11.75
N ALA A 255 -22.59 -5.29 -10.50
CA ALA A 255 -21.43 -5.33 -9.61
C ALA A 255 -20.52 -6.56 -9.83
N GLY A 256 -21.06 -7.64 -10.40
CA GLY A 256 -20.31 -8.87 -10.69
C GLY A 256 -21.19 -10.11 -10.86
N SER A 257 -20.55 -11.25 -11.13
CA SER A 257 -21.10 -12.59 -10.91
C SER A 257 -20.71 -13.10 -9.53
N TYR A 258 -21.49 -14.05 -9.00
CA TYR A 258 -21.36 -14.58 -7.64
C TYR A 258 -21.29 -16.12 -7.59
N THR A 259 -20.76 -16.71 -8.65
CA THR A 259 -20.76 -18.15 -8.89
C THR A 259 -19.87 -18.90 -7.91
N ALA A 260 -20.23 -20.16 -7.63
CA ALA A 260 -19.47 -21.00 -6.70
C ALA A 260 -18.01 -21.24 -7.12
N SER A 261 -17.66 -21.12 -8.41
CA SER A 261 -16.27 -21.26 -8.88
C SER A 261 -15.35 -20.11 -8.44
N GLN A 262 -15.92 -18.96 -8.09
CA GLN A 262 -15.20 -17.77 -7.60
C GLN A 262 -14.80 -17.88 -6.12
N ILE A 263 -14.74 -19.09 -5.58
CA ILE A 263 -14.16 -19.36 -4.26
C ILE A 263 -12.77 -19.98 -4.37
N ILE A 264 -12.29 -20.22 -5.59
CA ILE A 264 -11.02 -20.90 -5.87
C ILE A 264 -10.26 -20.24 -7.03
N ASP A 265 -10.71 -19.07 -7.50
CA ASP A 265 -10.13 -18.41 -8.66
C ASP A 265 -8.94 -17.51 -8.29
N GLY A 266 -8.62 -17.40 -7.00
CA GLY A 266 -7.51 -16.60 -6.51
C GLY A 266 -7.73 -15.10 -6.73
N ASP A 267 -8.96 -14.65 -6.91
CA ASP A 267 -9.29 -13.24 -6.99
C ASP A 267 -10.19 -12.89 -5.81
N THR A 268 -9.58 -12.36 -4.76
CA THR A 268 -10.28 -11.87 -3.56
C THR A 268 -11.32 -10.78 -3.86
N ALA A 269 -11.28 -10.17 -5.06
CA ALA A 269 -12.29 -9.23 -5.53
C ALA A 269 -13.52 -9.85 -6.16
N THR A 270 -13.53 -11.17 -6.30
CA THR A 270 -14.69 -11.97 -6.64
C THR A 270 -15.17 -12.78 -5.43
N CYS A 271 -16.35 -13.40 -5.54
CA CYS A 271 -16.85 -14.27 -4.51
C CYS A 271 -17.94 -15.20 -5.01
N TRP A 272 -18.19 -16.27 -4.28
CA TRP A 272 -19.53 -16.84 -4.22
C TRP A 272 -20.38 -16.03 -3.25
N CYS A 273 -21.60 -15.73 -3.65
CA CYS A 273 -22.61 -15.19 -2.75
C CYS A 273 -23.88 -16.01 -2.86
N GLU A 274 -24.47 -16.36 -1.72
CA GLU A 274 -25.72 -17.09 -1.66
C GLU A 274 -26.88 -16.27 -2.26
N GLY A 275 -27.93 -16.94 -2.74
CA GLY A 275 -28.99 -16.29 -3.52
C GLY A 275 -30.40 -16.38 -2.93
N VAL A 276 -30.53 -16.71 -1.64
CA VAL A 276 -31.83 -16.76 -0.97
C VAL A 276 -32.15 -15.43 -0.29
N LYS A 277 -33.41 -15.24 0.10
CA LYS A 277 -33.79 -14.07 0.88
C LYS A 277 -33.28 -14.22 2.32
N GLY A 278 -32.65 -13.17 2.84
CA GLY A 278 -32.13 -13.10 4.21
C GLY A 278 -30.63 -13.42 4.25
N SER A 279 -30.13 -13.91 5.38
CA SER A 279 -28.68 -14.06 5.62
C SER A 279 -28.04 -15.32 5.03
N GLY A 280 -28.80 -16.14 4.31
CA GLY A 280 -28.26 -17.38 3.73
C GLY A 280 -27.83 -18.46 4.74
N ILE A 281 -28.24 -18.40 6.01
CA ILE A 281 -27.98 -19.48 6.97
C ILE A 281 -28.55 -20.80 6.43
N GLY A 282 -27.74 -21.86 6.46
CA GLY A 282 -28.05 -23.17 5.88
C GLY A 282 -27.71 -23.30 4.39
N GLN A 283 -27.34 -22.21 3.70
CA GLN A 283 -26.80 -22.29 2.34
C GLN A 283 -25.39 -22.86 2.34
N SER A 284 -25.02 -23.48 1.23
CA SER A 284 -23.79 -24.25 1.12
C SER A 284 -23.18 -24.22 -0.28
N PHE A 285 -21.90 -24.55 -0.33
CA PHE A 285 -21.23 -25.00 -1.53
C PHE A 285 -20.51 -26.33 -1.28
N THR A 286 -20.29 -27.09 -2.34
CA THR A 286 -19.56 -28.36 -2.33
C THR A 286 -18.46 -28.31 -3.37
N VAL A 287 -17.23 -28.52 -2.91
CA VAL A 287 -16.04 -28.74 -3.74
C VAL A 287 -15.84 -30.25 -3.89
N SER A 288 -15.76 -30.73 -5.13
CA SER A 288 -15.52 -32.14 -5.47
C SER A 288 -14.15 -32.30 -6.08
N PHE A 289 -13.41 -33.32 -5.67
CA PHE A 289 -12.07 -33.61 -6.17
C PHE A 289 -12.11 -34.68 -7.28
N PRO A 290 -11.18 -34.68 -8.24
CA PRO A 290 -11.13 -35.70 -9.29
C PRO A 290 -10.71 -37.09 -8.77
N LYS A 291 -10.06 -37.13 -7.61
CA LYS A 291 -9.59 -38.34 -6.92
C LYS A 291 -9.73 -38.15 -5.41
N LYS A 292 -9.48 -39.21 -4.63
CA LYS A 292 -9.36 -39.08 -3.18
C LYS A 292 -8.21 -38.15 -2.84
N THR A 293 -8.51 -37.04 -2.18
CA THR A 293 -7.55 -36.01 -1.77
C THR A 293 -7.36 -36.06 -0.28
N LYS A 294 -6.10 -36.01 0.16
CA LYS A 294 -5.74 -35.88 1.57
C LYS A 294 -5.77 -34.40 1.93
N VAL A 295 -6.58 -34.04 2.91
CA VAL A 295 -6.76 -32.68 3.43
C VAL A 295 -6.29 -32.67 4.88
N SER A 296 -5.37 -31.77 5.21
CA SER A 296 -4.82 -31.60 6.57
C SER A 296 -5.22 -30.26 7.17
N SER A 297 -5.52 -29.26 6.35
CA SER A 297 -5.96 -27.94 6.78
C SER A 297 -6.88 -27.34 5.71
N PHE A 298 -7.46 -26.19 6.00
CA PHE A 298 -8.12 -25.36 5.00
C PHE A 298 -7.96 -23.90 5.37
N LYS A 299 -8.07 -23.03 4.36
CA LYS A 299 -8.03 -21.57 4.49
C LYS A 299 -9.24 -20.97 3.81
N ILE A 300 -9.72 -19.85 4.33
CA ILE A 300 -10.92 -19.19 3.79
C ILE A 300 -10.82 -17.67 3.92
N LEU A 301 -11.39 -16.95 2.95
CA LEU A 301 -11.77 -15.54 3.11
C LEU A 301 -13.30 -15.46 3.26
N PRO A 302 -13.83 -15.42 4.50
CA PRO A 302 -15.24 -15.66 4.79
C PRO A 302 -16.10 -14.40 4.64
N GLY A 303 -15.98 -13.67 3.52
CA GLY A 303 -16.74 -12.47 3.21
C GLY A 303 -16.52 -12.03 1.78
N TYR A 304 -16.95 -10.82 1.40
CA TYR A 304 -16.68 -10.26 0.07
C TYR A 304 -15.41 -9.38 0.08
N GLY A 305 -14.30 -9.92 -0.42
CA GLY A 305 -12.95 -9.37 -0.28
C GLY A 305 -12.62 -8.18 -1.19
N LYS A 306 -13.54 -7.78 -2.07
CA LYS A 306 -13.32 -6.76 -3.11
C LYS A 306 -12.79 -5.42 -2.63
N SER A 307 -13.18 -5.00 -1.45
CA SER A 307 -12.70 -3.80 -0.79
C SER A 307 -13.09 -3.84 0.69
N VAL A 308 -12.47 -2.99 1.50
CA VAL A 308 -12.85 -2.79 2.91
C VAL A 308 -14.36 -2.47 3.02
N SER A 309 -14.88 -1.62 2.13
CA SER A 309 -16.31 -1.30 2.11
C SER A 309 -17.17 -2.50 1.74
N ALA A 310 -16.80 -3.30 0.74
CA ALA A 310 -17.56 -4.48 0.35
C ALA A 310 -17.64 -5.50 1.49
N TYR A 311 -16.53 -5.71 2.21
CA TYR A 311 -16.48 -6.63 3.35
C TYR A 311 -17.37 -6.16 4.53
N LEU A 312 -17.43 -4.85 4.78
CA LEU A 312 -18.26 -4.26 5.84
C LEU A 312 -19.74 -4.10 5.45
N GLU A 313 -20.05 -3.95 4.17
CA GLU A 313 -21.42 -3.76 3.67
C GLU A 313 -22.20 -5.08 3.58
N ASN A 314 -21.53 -6.21 3.32
CA ASN A 314 -22.13 -7.54 3.17
C ASN A 314 -21.97 -8.39 4.44
N ASN A 315 -22.78 -9.45 4.56
CA ASN A 315 -22.59 -10.43 5.63
C ASN A 315 -21.30 -11.24 5.38
N SER A 316 -20.58 -11.52 6.47
CA SER A 316 -19.41 -12.42 6.47
C SER A 316 -19.77 -13.71 7.24
N VAL A 317 -19.24 -14.86 6.83
CA VAL A 317 -19.49 -16.12 7.54
C VAL A 317 -18.74 -16.10 8.88
N ARG A 318 -19.46 -16.30 9.98
CA ARG A 318 -18.87 -16.42 11.32
C ARG A 318 -18.55 -17.87 11.65
N LYS A 319 -19.51 -18.76 11.42
CA LYS A 319 -19.33 -20.20 11.64
C LYS A 319 -19.86 -21.00 10.47
N ALA A 320 -19.17 -22.09 10.15
CA ALA A 320 -19.60 -23.01 9.13
C ALA A 320 -19.44 -24.47 9.58
N LYS A 321 -20.31 -25.34 9.06
CA LYS A 321 -20.14 -26.78 9.14
C LYS A 321 -19.36 -27.24 7.93
N ILE A 322 -18.25 -27.92 8.17
CA ILE A 322 -17.44 -28.55 7.12
C ILE A 322 -17.73 -30.04 7.15
N THR A 323 -18.28 -30.59 6.06
CA THR A 323 -18.67 -32.00 5.94
C THR A 323 -17.87 -32.69 4.84
N PHE A 324 -17.29 -33.85 5.14
CA PHE A 324 -16.51 -34.65 4.21
C PHE A 324 -17.36 -35.72 3.50
N SER A 325 -16.82 -36.38 2.48
CA SER A 325 -17.53 -37.40 1.70
C SER A 325 -17.94 -38.63 2.51
N ASP A 326 -17.30 -38.89 3.65
CA ASP A 326 -17.66 -39.97 4.59
C ASP A 326 -18.78 -39.58 5.57
N GLY A 327 -19.30 -38.35 5.47
CA GLY A 327 -20.33 -37.79 6.34
C GLY A 327 -19.79 -37.24 7.67
N SER A 328 -18.51 -37.43 7.98
CA SER A 328 -17.90 -36.78 9.13
C SER A 328 -17.86 -35.27 8.96
N SER A 329 -17.93 -34.53 10.06
CA SER A 329 -17.96 -33.07 10.02
C SER A 329 -17.42 -32.44 11.29
N PHE A 330 -17.07 -31.16 11.20
CA PHE A 330 -16.75 -30.31 12.34
C PHE A 330 -17.28 -28.88 12.08
N ILE A 331 -17.28 -28.06 13.12
CA ILE A 331 -17.69 -26.65 13.05
C ILE A 331 -16.42 -25.80 13.07
N ALA A 332 -16.26 -24.97 12.05
CA ALA A 332 -15.25 -23.93 11.99
C ALA A 332 -15.81 -22.61 12.55
N ASP A 333 -15.01 -21.89 13.33
CA ASP A 333 -15.35 -20.57 13.89
C ASP A 333 -14.32 -19.53 13.46
N PHE A 334 -14.71 -18.68 12.52
CA PHE A 334 -13.83 -17.73 11.84
C PHE A 334 -13.62 -16.43 12.63
N THR A 335 -14.19 -16.31 13.84
CA THR A 335 -13.77 -15.23 14.76
C THR A 335 -12.43 -15.52 15.42
N LYS A 336 -11.89 -16.73 15.25
CA LYS A 336 -10.61 -17.16 15.84
C LYS A 336 -9.52 -17.17 14.81
N GLU A 337 -9.71 -17.96 13.75
CA GLU A 337 -8.71 -18.18 12.70
C GLU A 337 -9.43 -18.40 11.37
N THR A 338 -8.83 -17.95 10.28
CA THR A 338 -9.26 -18.22 8.90
C THR A 338 -8.45 -19.31 8.21
N ALA A 339 -7.34 -19.71 8.82
CA ALA A 339 -6.57 -20.90 8.48
C ALA A 339 -6.75 -21.91 9.61
N LEU A 340 -7.32 -23.08 9.31
CA LEU A 340 -7.62 -24.09 10.33
C LEU A 340 -6.96 -25.41 9.97
N GLU A 341 -6.17 -25.95 10.90
CA GLU A 341 -5.72 -27.33 10.84
C GLU A 341 -6.86 -28.27 11.24
N LEU A 342 -6.99 -29.37 10.52
CA LEU A 342 -7.91 -30.42 10.90
C LEU A 342 -7.31 -31.19 12.09
N PRO A 343 -8.11 -31.53 13.11
CA PRO A 343 -7.64 -32.35 14.22
C PRO A 343 -7.05 -33.70 13.79
N LYS A 344 -7.47 -34.17 12.61
CA LYS A 344 -6.92 -35.34 11.94
C LYS A 344 -7.09 -35.17 10.44
N ASP A 345 -6.04 -35.49 9.69
CA ASP A 345 -6.07 -35.55 8.23
C ASP A 345 -7.25 -36.36 7.71
N LYS A 346 -7.89 -35.87 6.66
CA LYS A 346 -9.05 -36.47 6.02
C LYS A 346 -8.75 -36.82 4.58
N VAL A 347 -8.96 -38.09 4.20
CA VAL A 347 -8.95 -38.51 2.81
C VAL A 347 -10.39 -38.49 2.31
N THR A 348 -10.71 -37.56 1.41
CA THR A 348 -12.09 -37.27 0.99
C THR A 348 -12.18 -37.10 -0.53
N THR A 349 -13.37 -37.29 -1.10
CA THR A 349 -13.65 -36.94 -2.50
C THR A 349 -14.43 -35.63 -2.64
N SER A 350 -14.93 -35.08 -1.54
CA SER A 350 -15.64 -33.81 -1.53
C SER A 350 -15.61 -33.14 -0.17
N ILE A 351 -15.77 -31.82 -0.15
CA ILE A 351 -16.02 -31.02 1.05
C ILE A 351 -17.26 -30.16 0.80
N THR A 352 -18.21 -30.21 1.73
CA THR A 352 -19.36 -29.31 1.75
C THR A 352 -19.21 -28.31 2.89
N PHE A 353 -19.19 -27.03 2.53
CA PHE A 353 -19.21 -25.90 3.46
C PHE A 353 -20.65 -25.43 3.63
N THR A 354 -21.17 -25.38 4.85
CA THR A 354 -22.53 -24.89 5.13
C THR A 354 -22.49 -23.75 6.13
N ILE A 355 -23.12 -22.62 5.79
CA ILE A 355 -23.21 -21.44 6.65
C ILE A 355 -24.07 -21.78 7.88
N LEU A 356 -23.51 -21.64 9.08
CA LEU A 356 -24.25 -21.83 10.34
C LEU A 356 -24.57 -20.51 11.03
N GLU A 357 -23.65 -19.56 10.94
CA GLU A 357 -23.78 -18.26 11.60
C GLU A 357 -23.06 -17.19 10.77
N VAL A 358 -23.61 -15.98 10.76
CA VAL A 358 -23.07 -14.83 10.02
C VAL A 358 -22.75 -13.68 10.97
N THR A 359 -21.78 -12.84 10.59
CA THR A 359 -21.60 -11.52 11.17
C THR A 359 -22.27 -10.50 10.24
N PRO A 360 -23.32 -9.79 10.71
CA PRO A 360 -24.08 -8.89 9.87
C PRO A 360 -23.23 -7.79 9.21
N GLY A 361 -23.47 -7.55 7.92
CA GLY A 361 -23.03 -6.38 7.19
C GLY A 361 -23.86 -5.15 7.55
N SER A 362 -23.41 -4.00 7.08
CA SER A 362 -24.09 -2.72 7.33
C SER A 362 -25.20 -2.38 6.33
N LYS A 363 -25.31 -3.13 5.22
CA LYS A 363 -26.16 -2.71 4.09
C LYS A 363 -26.87 -3.86 3.37
N TYR A 364 -26.17 -4.96 3.12
CA TYR A 364 -26.68 -6.10 2.38
C TYR A 364 -26.83 -7.31 3.31
N ASP A 365 -27.96 -8.01 3.18
CA ASP A 365 -28.21 -9.26 3.89
C ASP A 365 -27.51 -10.46 3.21
N ASP A 366 -26.95 -10.27 2.02
CA ASP A 366 -26.27 -11.33 1.27
C ASP A 366 -24.98 -11.77 1.99
N THR A 367 -24.79 -13.09 2.12
CA THR A 367 -23.56 -13.67 2.71
C THR A 367 -22.66 -14.23 1.63
N CYS A 368 -21.41 -13.75 1.58
CA CYS A 368 -20.46 -14.16 0.57
C CYS A 368 -19.21 -14.86 1.15
N VAL A 369 -18.51 -15.61 0.30
CA VAL A 369 -17.19 -16.22 0.56
C VAL A 369 -16.34 -15.96 -0.69
N SER A 370 -15.16 -15.35 -0.51
CA SER A 370 -14.30 -14.97 -1.65
C SER A 370 -13.30 -16.05 -1.99
N GLU A 371 -12.73 -16.75 -1.00
CA GLU A 371 -11.71 -17.76 -1.26
C GLU A 371 -11.86 -18.93 -0.30
N PHE A 372 -11.54 -20.14 -0.76
CA PHE A 372 -11.52 -21.39 -0.02
C PHE A 372 -10.45 -22.32 -0.60
N ALA A 373 -9.45 -22.69 0.20
CA ALA A 373 -8.35 -23.57 -0.18
C ALA A 373 -8.15 -24.68 0.85
N VAL A 374 -7.54 -25.81 0.44
CA VAL A 374 -7.31 -27.01 1.29
C VAL A 374 -5.91 -27.58 1.12
#